data_AF-A0A6P6G8D7-F1
#
_entry.id   AF-A0A6P6G8D7-F1
#
_cell.length_a   1.000
_cell.length_b   1.000
_cell.length_c   1.000
_cell.angle_alpha   90.00
_cell.angle_beta   90.00
_cell.angle_gamma   90.00
#
_symmetry.space_group_name_H-M   'P 1'
#
loop_
_entity.id
_entity.type
_entity.pdbx_description
1 polymer ?
#
loop_
_entity_poly.entity_id
_entity_poly.type
_entity_poly.pdbx_seq_one_letter_code
_entity_poly.pdbx_strand_id
1 'polypeptide(L)'
;MGNRSHRRRVRWLVAEIFGEFSRSKGEGLNSTSSDKNGGRNVEISAVEGIDAATKKSPDPSASPVGWDVTQNFINEVLTVGRIHHVNVVQLVGFYVKGSKRALVYDFMPNGSLDKYLFSQEGITSLDCKTMCQISYGIACGIEYLHRGCSMQILHFDIKPHNILLDENFIPKISDFGLVRLSPLDNNIVSLTGAKGTMRYIAPELFYKNVGGVSNKADVYSFRMLLMEMTSRRKNLNVAAEHTCQIYFPSWVYDQLKDGNDFEMGDETEEESRIRKKMIIVSLWCIQMNPSDRPTMNKVKEMLEGEVESLQMPPKPFVCPQVEPVNDEGLKSNSRCSAPASNDDSEEITEIIESC
;
A
#
# COMPACT_ATOMS: atom_id res chain seq x y z
N MET A 1 30.93 -22.01 2.51
CA MET A 1 31.62 -21.11 1.56
C MET A 1 30.69 -20.18 0.74
N GLY A 2 29.37 -20.44 0.64
CA GLY A 2 28.46 -19.62 -0.19
C GLY A 2 28.23 -18.15 0.25
N ASN A 3 28.26 -17.86 1.55
CA ASN A 3 27.85 -16.54 2.07
C ASN A 3 28.89 -15.40 1.84
N ARG A 4 30.19 -15.74 1.72
CA ARG A 4 31.25 -14.76 1.39
C ARG A 4 31.29 -14.42 -0.11
N SER A 5 30.94 -15.37 -0.97
CA SER A 5 30.91 -15.18 -2.42
C SER A 5 29.73 -14.28 -2.82
N HIS A 6 28.54 -14.53 -2.25
CA HIS A 6 27.35 -13.71 -2.48
C HIS A 6 27.54 -12.25 -2.02
N ARG A 7 28.08 -12.01 -0.81
CA ARG A 7 28.36 -10.64 -0.31
C ARG A 7 29.40 -9.88 -1.14
N ARG A 8 30.38 -10.58 -1.74
CA ARG A 8 31.34 -9.96 -2.67
C ARG A 8 30.67 -9.61 -3.99
N ARG A 9 29.80 -10.48 -4.50
CA ARG A 9 29.03 -10.26 -5.73
C ARG A 9 28.05 -9.08 -5.60
N VAL A 10 27.36 -8.97 -4.47
CA VAL A 10 26.47 -7.84 -4.17
C VAL A 10 27.24 -6.52 -4.02
N ARG A 11 28.36 -6.52 -3.28
CA ARG A 11 29.20 -5.32 -3.14
C ARG A 11 29.79 -4.87 -4.48
N TRP A 12 30.18 -5.83 -5.32
CA TRP A 12 30.67 -5.56 -6.66
C TRP A 12 29.55 -5.02 -7.56
N LEU A 13 28.38 -5.65 -7.59
CA LEU A 13 27.20 -5.19 -8.36
C LEU A 13 26.79 -3.76 -7.99
N VAL A 14 26.72 -3.46 -6.68
CA VAL A 14 26.44 -2.10 -6.19
C VAL A 14 27.55 -1.14 -6.65
N ALA A 15 28.82 -1.51 -6.51
CA ALA A 15 29.93 -0.66 -6.96
C ALA A 15 29.93 -0.43 -8.49
N GLU A 16 29.55 -1.43 -9.28
CA GLU A 16 29.43 -1.36 -10.74
C GLU A 16 28.29 -0.42 -11.14
N ILE A 17 27.07 -0.66 -10.64
CA ILE A 17 25.88 0.17 -10.87
C ILE A 17 26.17 1.63 -10.52
N PHE A 18 26.83 1.89 -9.39
CA PHE A 18 27.13 3.26 -8.96
C PHE A 18 28.40 3.87 -9.60
N GLY A 19 29.33 3.05 -10.06
CA GLY A 19 30.50 3.46 -10.85
C GLY A 19 30.09 3.90 -12.24
N GLU A 20 29.20 3.16 -12.89
CA GLU A 20 28.53 3.54 -14.13
C GLU A 20 27.61 4.75 -13.93
N PHE A 21 26.85 4.81 -12.84
CA PHE A 21 26.03 5.98 -12.50
C PHE A 21 26.87 7.26 -12.30
N SER A 22 28.11 7.12 -11.84
CA SER A 22 29.04 8.26 -11.75
C SER A 22 29.60 8.68 -13.11
N ARG A 23 29.67 7.75 -14.09
CA ARG A 23 30.14 7.97 -15.46
C ARG A 23 29.04 8.43 -16.42
N SER A 24 27.77 8.09 -16.17
CA SER A 24 26.62 8.33 -17.06
C SER A 24 26.20 9.81 -17.23
N LYS A 25 27.10 10.77 -16.99
CA LYS A 25 26.94 12.15 -17.50
C LYS A 25 27.29 12.27 -18.98
N GLY A 26 27.75 11.20 -19.63
CA GLY A 26 27.89 11.09 -21.08
C GLY A 26 28.05 9.62 -21.44
N GLU A 27 27.33 9.17 -22.46
CA GLU A 27 27.35 7.83 -23.06
C GLU A 27 26.44 6.75 -22.43
N GLY A 28 25.30 6.57 -23.11
CA GLY A 28 24.46 5.38 -23.29
C GLY A 28 24.52 4.25 -22.27
N LEU A 29 23.68 4.34 -21.24
CA LEU A 29 23.02 3.14 -20.71
C LEU A 29 22.03 2.64 -21.77
N ASN A 30 21.93 1.31 -21.96
CA ASN A 30 20.71 0.71 -22.51
C ASN A 30 19.63 0.76 -21.41
N SER A 31 19.19 1.96 -21.05
CA SER A 31 18.09 2.19 -20.13
C SER A 31 16.79 1.88 -20.85
N THR A 32 16.21 0.72 -20.59
CA THR A 32 14.85 0.41 -21.02
C THR A 32 13.89 0.89 -19.94
N SER A 33 13.13 1.94 -20.27
CA SER A 33 12.02 2.59 -19.54
C SER A 33 12.32 3.16 -18.14
N SER A 34 12.02 4.46 -17.99
CA SER A 34 11.81 5.11 -16.71
C SER A 34 10.33 5.02 -16.35
N ASP A 35 10.02 4.40 -15.21
CA ASP A 35 8.66 4.45 -14.66
C ASP A 35 8.64 5.53 -13.56
N LYS A 36 7.70 6.47 -13.69
CA LYS A 36 7.56 7.59 -12.73
C LYS A 36 6.73 7.11 -11.53
N ASN A 37 7.30 6.27 -10.68
CA ASN A 37 6.65 5.78 -9.48
C ASN A 37 6.49 6.90 -8.43
N GLY A 38 5.30 7.51 -8.33
CA GLY A 38 4.94 8.40 -7.22
C GLY A 38 5.88 9.60 -7.00
N GLY A 39 6.46 10.15 -8.08
CA GLY A 39 7.45 11.24 -8.01
C GLY A 39 8.90 10.80 -7.77
N ARG A 40 9.21 9.49 -7.83
CA ARG A 40 10.55 8.94 -7.73
C ARG A 40 10.95 8.27 -9.05
N ASN A 41 12.16 8.59 -9.52
CA ASN A 41 12.71 7.97 -10.73
C ASN A 41 13.25 6.58 -10.38
N VAL A 42 12.56 5.54 -10.86
CA VAL A 42 13.07 4.17 -10.87
C VAL A 42 13.71 3.92 -12.22
N GLU A 43 14.96 3.45 -12.21
CA GLU A 43 15.73 3.10 -13.40
C GLU A 43 16.09 1.62 -13.33
N ILE A 44 15.91 0.93 -14.45
CA ILE A 44 16.33 -0.47 -14.60
C ILE A 44 17.74 -0.47 -15.15
N SER A 45 18.63 -1.27 -14.55
CA SER A 45 20.02 -1.42 -14.97
C SER A 45 20.36 -2.90 -15.04
N ALA A 46 20.97 -3.34 -16.14
CA ALA A 46 21.43 -4.71 -16.33
C ALA A 46 22.96 -4.74 -16.21
N VAL A 47 23.49 -5.53 -15.28
CA VAL A 47 24.94 -5.69 -15.09
C VAL A 47 25.29 -7.17 -15.22
N GLU A 48 26.11 -7.52 -16.22
CA GLU A 48 26.49 -8.91 -16.54
C GLU A 48 25.30 -9.89 -16.67
N GLY A 49 24.17 -9.41 -17.19
CA GLY A 49 22.94 -10.21 -17.35
C GLY A 49 22.13 -10.41 -16.08
N ILE A 50 22.44 -9.67 -15.00
CA ILE A 50 21.59 -9.56 -13.81
C ILE A 50 20.83 -8.23 -13.91
N ASP A 51 19.51 -8.30 -14.02
CA ASP A 51 18.64 -7.13 -14.00
C ASP A 51 18.43 -6.66 -12.56
N ALA A 52 18.65 -5.37 -12.31
CA ALA A 52 18.42 -4.73 -11.02
C ALA A 52 17.58 -3.46 -11.20
N ALA A 53 16.71 -3.19 -10.22
CA ALA A 53 15.93 -1.97 -10.16
C ALA A 53 16.58 -0.97 -9.20
N THR A 54 16.89 0.23 -9.69
CA THR A 54 17.48 1.31 -8.89
C THR A 54 16.45 2.39 -8.63
N LYS A 55 16.14 2.63 -7.34
CA LYS A 55 15.25 3.70 -6.88
C LYS A 55 16.10 4.86 -6.36
N LYS A 56 16.07 6.01 -7.05
CA LYS A 56 16.77 7.22 -6.59
C LYS A 56 15.91 7.98 -5.61
N SER A 57 16.51 8.41 -4.50
CA SER A 57 15.82 9.35 -3.61
C SER A 57 15.93 10.77 -4.17
N PRO A 58 14.87 11.59 -4.06
CA PRO A 58 14.94 13.02 -4.34
C PRO A 58 16.06 13.70 -3.55
N ASP A 59 16.56 14.84 -4.04
CA ASP A 59 17.49 15.66 -3.25
C ASP A 59 16.76 16.17 -1.99
N PRO A 60 17.33 16.02 -0.79
CA PRO A 60 16.72 16.52 0.45
C PRO A 60 16.36 18.02 0.41
N SER A 61 17.09 18.81 -0.39
CA SER A 61 16.83 20.25 -0.55
C SER A 61 15.57 20.57 -1.38
N ALA A 62 15.01 19.58 -2.08
CA ALA A 62 13.84 19.72 -2.93
C ALA A 62 12.53 19.25 -2.26
N SER A 63 12.55 18.87 -0.98
CA SER A 63 11.35 18.34 -0.32
C SER A 63 10.34 19.44 0.02
N PRO A 64 9.05 19.29 -0.33
CA PRO A 64 7.97 20.07 0.26
C PRO A 64 7.96 19.94 1.80
N VAL A 65 7.49 20.96 2.49
CA VAL A 65 7.31 20.96 3.94
C VAL A 65 6.45 19.74 4.35
N GLY A 66 6.96 18.90 5.24
CA GLY A 66 6.25 17.70 5.74
C GLY A 66 6.71 16.35 5.19
N TRP A 67 7.53 16.31 4.13
CA TRP A 67 8.04 15.05 3.57
C TRP A 67 9.53 14.81 3.90
N ASP A 68 9.82 14.00 4.91
CA ASP A 68 11.20 13.68 5.27
C ASP A 68 11.79 12.58 4.35
N VAL A 69 12.31 13.01 3.19
CA VAL A 69 12.99 12.16 2.21
C VAL A 69 14.12 11.35 2.85
N THR A 70 14.83 11.95 3.81
CA THR A 70 15.96 11.30 4.48
C THR A 70 15.49 10.17 5.38
N GLN A 71 14.45 10.40 6.18
CA GLN A 71 13.89 9.36 7.04
C GLN A 71 13.25 8.24 6.23
N ASN A 72 12.59 8.54 5.11
CA ASN A 72 12.02 7.51 4.25
C ASN A 72 13.10 6.56 3.70
N PHE A 73 14.24 7.10 3.24
CA PHE A 73 15.38 6.29 2.82
C PHE A 73 15.94 5.45 3.98
N ILE A 74 16.09 6.04 5.17
CA ILE A 74 16.61 5.34 6.36
C ILE A 74 15.66 4.21 6.77
N ASN A 75 14.35 4.44 6.82
CA ASN A 75 13.34 3.43 7.15
C ASN A 75 13.43 2.23 6.21
N GLU A 76 13.55 2.50 4.91
CA GLU A 76 13.62 1.48 3.88
C GLU A 76 14.90 0.63 4.01
N VAL A 77 16.07 1.26 4.22
CA VAL A 77 17.34 0.54 4.46
C VAL A 77 17.30 -0.28 5.74
N LEU A 78 16.80 0.30 6.85
CA LEU A 78 16.81 -0.35 8.16
C LEU A 78 15.79 -1.49 8.26
N THR A 79 14.68 -1.40 7.52
CA THR A 79 13.61 -2.39 7.54
C THR A 79 13.85 -3.46 6.48
N VAL A 80 13.79 -3.10 5.19
CA VAL A 80 13.88 -4.07 4.08
C VAL A 80 15.22 -4.77 4.06
N GLY A 81 16.30 -4.08 4.44
CA GLY A 81 17.63 -4.69 4.52
C GLY A 81 17.78 -5.80 5.57
N ARG A 82 16.79 -6.01 6.44
CA ARG A 82 16.82 -7.01 7.53
C ARG A 82 15.77 -8.12 7.42
N ILE A 83 14.81 -7.98 6.52
CA ILE A 83 13.70 -8.91 6.35
C ILE A 83 13.82 -9.65 5.03
N HIS A 84 13.35 -10.89 5.00
CA HIS A 84 13.42 -11.75 3.82
C HIS A 84 12.16 -12.60 3.78
N HIS A 85 11.32 -12.40 2.77
CA HIS A 85 10.06 -13.13 2.60
C HIS A 85 9.69 -13.22 1.13
N VAL A 86 9.06 -14.31 0.71
CA VAL A 86 8.70 -14.56 -0.69
C VAL A 86 7.77 -13.49 -1.28
N ASN A 87 6.99 -12.81 -0.42
CA ASN A 87 6.07 -11.74 -0.81
C ASN A 87 6.51 -10.32 -0.41
N VAL A 88 7.81 -10.10 -0.18
CA VAL A 88 8.40 -8.79 0.11
C VAL A 88 9.59 -8.58 -0.83
N VAL A 89 9.77 -7.36 -1.36
CA VAL A 89 10.92 -7.06 -2.21
C VAL A 89 12.25 -7.25 -1.47
N GLN A 90 13.26 -7.72 -2.18
CA GLN A 90 14.60 -7.90 -1.63
C GLN A 90 15.47 -6.67 -1.93
N LEU A 91 15.93 -5.99 -0.87
CA LEU A 91 16.97 -4.98 -1.02
C LEU A 91 18.31 -5.68 -1.23
N VAL A 92 18.93 -5.44 -2.39
CA VAL A 92 20.26 -5.93 -2.75
C VAL A 92 21.32 -5.05 -2.11
N GLY A 93 21.13 -3.72 -2.15
CA GLY A 93 22.05 -2.78 -1.56
C GLY A 93 21.58 -1.34 -1.64
N PHE A 94 22.43 -0.44 -1.19
CA PHE A 94 22.16 0.99 -1.20
C PHE A 94 23.45 1.78 -1.45
N TYR A 95 23.28 3.04 -1.86
CA TYR A 95 24.36 3.97 -2.09
C TYR A 95 24.10 5.30 -1.40
N VAL A 96 25.16 5.84 -0.82
CA VAL A 96 25.17 7.17 -0.20
C VAL A 96 26.49 7.84 -0.55
N LYS A 97 26.42 8.99 -1.23
CA LYS A 97 27.57 9.89 -1.45
C LYS A 97 27.11 11.34 -1.47
N GLY A 98 27.48 12.11 -0.45
CA GLY A 98 26.97 13.48 -0.29
C GLY A 98 25.44 13.47 -0.13
N SER A 99 24.73 14.30 -0.89
CA SER A 99 23.24 14.32 -0.92
C SER A 99 22.63 13.18 -1.74
N LYS A 100 23.43 12.48 -2.57
CA LYS A 100 22.93 11.43 -3.47
C LYS A 100 22.68 10.15 -2.69
N ARG A 101 21.45 9.63 -2.82
CA ARG A 101 20.98 8.40 -2.18
C ARG A 101 20.24 7.55 -3.20
N ALA A 102 20.48 6.25 -3.18
CA ALA A 102 19.80 5.30 -4.04
C ALA A 102 19.72 3.92 -3.40
N LEU A 103 18.69 3.17 -3.77
CA LEU A 103 18.40 1.81 -3.32
C LEU A 103 18.41 0.89 -4.53
N VAL A 104 18.97 -0.30 -4.38
CA VAL A 104 19.07 -1.32 -5.43
C VAL A 104 18.30 -2.55 -5.00
N TYR A 105 17.36 -2.97 -5.83
CA TYR A 105 16.46 -4.10 -5.64
C TYR A 105 16.65 -5.13 -6.74
N ASP A 106 16.18 -6.35 -6.48
CA ASP A 106 15.91 -7.31 -7.55
C ASP A 106 14.86 -6.73 -8.51
N PHE A 107 15.06 -6.93 -9.81
CA PHE A 107 14.14 -6.43 -10.83
C PHE A 107 12.85 -7.25 -10.87
N MET A 108 11.71 -6.56 -11.01
CA MET A 108 10.37 -7.16 -11.08
C MET A 108 9.83 -7.02 -12.50
N PRO A 109 9.96 -8.03 -13.37
CA PRO A 109 9.74 -7.89 -14.81
C PRO A 109 8.28 -7.60 -15.20
N ASN A 110 7.32 -8.00 -14.36
CA ASN A 110 5.91 -7.72 -14.60
C ASN A 110 5.46 -6.33 -14.08
N GLY A 111 6.35 -5.60 -13.40
CA GLY A 111 6.06 -4.26 -12.88
C GLY A 111 5.04 -4.28 -11.74
N SER A 112 4.33 -3.18 -11.54
CA SER A 112 3.34 -3.00 -10.47
C SER A 112 1.95 -3.54 -10.83
N LEU A 113 1.17 -3.91 -9.82
CA LEU A 113 -0.18 -4.46 -9.98
C LEU A 113 -1.17 -3.45 -10.59
N ASP A 114 -1.00 -2.16 -10.33
CA ASP A 114 -1.84 -1.08 -10.89
C ASP A 114 -1.89 -1.08 -12.42
N LYS A 115 -0.80 -1.47 -13.09
CA LYS A 115 -0.71 -1.67 -14.54
C LYS A 115 -1.77 -2.63 -15.07
N TYR A 116 -2.10 -3.66 -14.30
CA TYR A 116 -3.11 -4.66 -14.67
C TYR A 116 -4.52 -4.29 -14.25
N LEU A 117 -4.68 -3.35 -13.30
CA LEU A 117 -5.97 -2.90 -12.79
C LEU A 117 -6.53 -1.68 -13.54
N PHE A 118 -5.66 -0.76 -13.98
CA PHE A 118 -6.09 0.56 -14.47
C PHE A 118 -5.63 0.89 -15.90
N SER A 119 -4.76 0.10 -16.53
CA SER A 119 -4.30 0.41 -17.89
C SER A 119 -5.39 0.16 -18.94
N GLN A 120 -5.51 1.07 -19.91
CA GLN A 120 -6.54 1.05 -20.94
C GLN A 120 -6.11 0.37 -22.25
N GLU A 121 -4.81 0.11 -22.49
CA GLU A 121 -4.34 -0.39 -23.79
C GLU A 121 -3.24 -1.47 -23.70
N GLY A 122 -3.39 -2.54 -24.51
CA GLY A 122 -2.34 -3.52 -24.84
C GLY A 122 -1.97 -4.57 -23.79
N ILE A 123 -2.38 -4.43 -22.52
CA ILE A 123 -2.06 -5.40 -21.46
C ILE A 123 -3.27 -6.30 -21.20
N THR A 124 -3.06 -7.61 -21.27
CA THR A 124 -4.06 -8.61 -20.89
C THR A 124 -4.36 -8.48 -19.40
N SER A 125 -5.64 -8.26 -19.05
CA SER A 125 -6.09 -8.26 -17.66
C SER A 125 -5.86 -9.63 -17.01
N LEU A 126 -5.52 -9.65 -15.74
CA LEU A 126 -5.36 -10.90 -14.98
C LEU A 126 -6.73 -11.58 -14.79
N ASP A 127 -6.73 -12.91 -14.91
CA ASP A 127 -7.91 -13.72 -14.59
C ASP A 127 -8.21 -13.73 -13.08
N CYS A 128 -9.43 -14.09 -12.69
CA CYS A 128 -9.85 -14.04 -11.29
C CYS A 128 -9.03 -14.97 -10.38
N LYS A 129 -8.57 -16.11 -10.89
CA LYS A 129 -7.80 -17.08 -10.12
C LYS A 129 -6.40 -16.53 -9.81
N THR A 130 -5.74 -15.95 -10.81
CA THR A 130 -4.46 -15.24 -10.65
C THR A 130 -4.61 -14.06 -9.69
N MET A 131 -5.69 -13.27 -9.80
CA MET A 131 -5.99 -12.19 -8.86
C MET A 131 -6.16 -12.68 -7.40
N CYS A 132 -6.82 -13.82 -7.20
CA CYS A 132 -6.98 -14.41 -5.87
C CYS A 132 -5.65 -14.92 -5.32
N GLN A 133 -4.81 -15.54 -6.15
CA GLN A 133 -3.47 -15.98 -5.77
C GLN A 133 -2.56 -14.80 -5.39
N ILE A 134 -2.59 -13.72 -6.16
CA ILE A 134 -1.89 -12.48 -5.84
C ILE A 134 -2.42 -11.91 -4.52
N SER A 135 -3.74 -11.86 -4.33
CA SER A 135 -4.35 -11.38 -3.08
C SER A 135 -3.88 -12.18 -1.86
N TYR A 136 -3.83 -13.51 -1.99
CA TYR A 136 -3.30 -14.39 -0.94
C TYR A 136 -1.81 -14.12 -0.67
N GLY A 137 -0.99 -13.99 -1.71
CA GLY A 137 0.43 -13.67 -1.56
C GLY A 137 0.67 -12.31 -0.88
N ILE A 138 -0.11 -11.29 -1.22
CA ILE A 138 -0.06 -9.98 -0.54
C ILE A 138 -0.43 -10.17 0.94
N ALA A 139 -1.50 -10.91 1.24
CA ALA A 139 -1.90 -11.18 2.61
C ALA A 139 -0.82 -11.91 3.43
N CYS A 140 -0.12 -12.88 2.82
CA CYS A 140 1.07 -13.53 3.40
C CYS A 140 2.19 -12.54 3.69
N GLY A 141 2.48 -11.64 2.75
CA GLY A 141 3.48 -10.58 2.94
C GLY A 141 3.14 -9.66 4.12
N ILE A 142 1.91 -9.14 4.19
CA ILE A 142 1.48 -8.24 5.27
C ILE A 142 1.49 -8.98 6.62
N GLU A 143 1.02 -10.22 6.68
CA GLU A 143 1.04 -11.02 7.90
C GLU A 143 2.46 -11.26 8.42
N TYR A 144 3.41 -11.54 7.51
CA TYR A 144 4.82 -11.63 7.85
C TYR A 144 5.37 -10.30 8.42
N LEU A 145 5.00 -9.15 7.86
CA LEU A 145 5.38 -7.84 8.42
C LEU A 145 4.81 -7.63 9.83
N HIS A 146 3.57 -8.07 10.06
CA HIS A 146 2.89 -7.85 11.33
C HIS A 146 3.37 -8.77 12.46
N ARG A 147 3.71 -10.04 12.14
CA ARG A 147 3.96 -11.08 13.16
C ARG A 147 5.19 -11.96 12.88
N GLY A 148 5.69 -11.99 11.65
CA GLY A 148 6.81 -12.83 11.24
C GLY A 148 8.20 -12.24 11.55
N CYS A 149 8.25 -11.01 12.06
CA CYS A 149 9.48 -10.29 12.40
C CYS A 149 9.62 -10.10 13.92
N SER A 150 10.84 -9.81 14.39
CA SER A 150 11.11 -9.55 15.82
C SER A 150 10.44 -8.30 16.36
N MET A 151 10.10 -7.37 15.47
CA MET A 151 9.25 -6.21 15.73
C MET A 151 8.11 -6.22 14.72
N GLN A 152 6.96 -5.69 15.11
CA GLN A 152 5.85 -5.47 14.20
C GLN A 152 6.23 -4.33 13.23
N ILE A 153 6.07 -4.59 11.94
CA ILE A 153 6.34 -3.64 10.85
C ILE A 153 5.00 -3.20 10.27
N LEU A 154 4.67 -1.91 10.44
CA LEU A 154 3.48 -1.28 9.86
C LEU A 154 3.86 -0.60 8.56
N HIS A 155 3.19 -0.94 7.45
CA HIS A 155 3.57 -0.45 6.13
C HIS A 155 3.01 0.95 5.82
N PHE A 156 1.74 1.19 6.11
CA PHE A 156 0.97 2.42 5.89
C PHE A 156 0.78 2.88 4.43
N ASP A 157 1.40 2.21 3.45
CA ASP A 157 1.19 2.52 2.03
C ASP A 157 0.91 1.26 1.18
N ILE A 158 0.03 0.38 1.65
CA ILE A 158 -0.43 -0.77 0.87
C ILE A 158 -1.41 -0.29 -0.21
N LYS A 159 -1.01 -0.43 -1.48
CA LYS A 159 -1.80 -0.05 -2.67
C LYS A 159 -1.28 -0.80 -3.90
N PRO A 160 -2.05 -0.97 -4.98
CA PRO A 160 -1.64 -1.69 -6.18
C PRO A 160 -0.30 -1.20 -6.77
N HIS A 161 -0.04 0.11 -6.72
CA HIS A 161 1.24 0.68 -7.17
C HIS A 161 2.46 0.13 -6.43
N ASN A 162 2.31 -0.17 -5.14
CA ASN A 162 3.40 -0.66 -4.29
C ASN A 162 3.47 -2.20 -4.24
N ILE A 163 2.62 -2.91 -4.99
CA ILE A 163 2.71 -4.36 -5.16
C ILE A 163 3.38 -4.63 -6.50
N LEU A 164 4.63 -5.09 -6.47
CA LEU A 164 5.36 -5.49 -7.66
C LEU A 164 5.15 -6.98 -7.94
N LEU A 165 5.30 -7.39 -9.19
CA LEU A 165 5.09 -8.76 -9.65
C LEU A 165 6.39 -9.30 -10.25
N ASP A 166 6.86 -10.43 -9.71
CA ASP A 166 8.00 -11.14 -10.29
C ASP A 166 7.61 -11.89 -11.58
N GLU A 167 8.54 -12.60 -12.21
CA GLU A 167 8.34 -13.32 -13.47
C GLU A 167 7.18 -14.34 -13.44
N ASN A 168 6.84 -14.85 -12.25
CA ASN A 168 5.78 -15.84 -12.05
C ASN A 168 4.50 -15.21 -11.49
N PHE A 169 4.36 -13.88 -11.56
CA PHE A 169 3.25 -13.13 -10.96
C PHE A 169 3.14 -13.30 -9.44
N ILE A 170 4.23 -13.67 -8.75
CA ILE A 170 4.24 -13.69 -7.28
C ILE A 170 4.37 -12.24 -6.80
N PRO A 171 3.44 -11.77 -5.95
CA PRO A 171 3.44 -10.38 -5.49
C PRO A 171 4.54 -10.14 -4.47
N LYS A 172 5.21 -8.98 -4.59
CA LYS A 172 6.20 -8.44 -3.67
C LYS A 172 5.73 -7.08 -3.16
N ILE A 173 5.50 -6.97 -1.86
CA ILE A 173 5.25 -5.67 -1.22
C ILE A 173 6.52 -4.83 -1.32
N SER A 174 6.39 -3.58 -1.75
CA SER A 174 7.47 -2.62 -1.97
C SER A 174 7.18 -1.26 -1.36
N ASP A 175 8.16 -0.36 -1.40
CA ASP A 175 8.11 1.02 -0.89
C ASP A 175 7.89 1.15 0.63
N PHE A 176 8.93 0.81 1.38
CA PHE A 176 8.93 0.84 2.85
C PHE A 176 9.27 2.22 3.43
N GLY A 177 9.11 3.30 2.65
CA GLY A 177 9.49 4.65 3.10
C GLY A 177 8.67 5.13 4.31
N LEU A 178 7.38 4.81 4.36
CA LEU A 178 6.46 5.28 5.40
C LEU A 178 6.39 4.36 6.64
N VAL A 179 7.16 3.27 6.65
CA VAL A 179 7.07 2.21 7.65
C VAL A 179 7.26 2.70 9.09
N ARG A 180 6.61 2.02 10.03
CA ARG A 180 6.89 2.15 11.47
C ARG A 180 7.14 0.79 12.11
N LEU A 181 8.06 0.78 13.07
CA LEU A 181 8.36 -0.37 13.91
C LEU A 181 7.64 -0.20 15.25
N SER A 182 6.94 -1.25 15.69
CA SER A 182 6.30 -1.31 17.00
C SER A 182 6.70 -2.60 17.73
N PRO A 183 6.76 -2.61 19.07
CA PRO A 183 6.82 -3.86 19.83
C PRO A 183 5.61 -4.74 19.51
N LEU A 184 5.78 -6.06 19.50
CA LEU A 184 4.71 -7.03 19.21
C LEU A 184 3.55 -6.97 20.22
N ASP A 185 3.85 -6.60 21.47
CA ASP A 185 2.88 -6.53 22.57
C ASP A 185 2.14 -5.18 22.65
N ASN A 186 2.63 -4.15 21.96
CA ASN A 186 2.02 -2.81 21.92
C ASN A 186 1.38 -2.56 20.55
N ASN A 187 0.05 -2.62 20.51
CA ASN A 187 -0.70 -2.48 19.27
C ASN A 187 -0.97 -1.03 18.86
N ILE A 188 -0.74 -0.03 19.72
CA ILE A 188 -1.05 1.37 19.41
C ILE A 188 0.24 2.15 19.16
N VAL A 189 0.34 2.76 17.98
CA VAL A 189 1.46 3.60 17.55
C VAL A 189 1.03 5.05 17.51
N SER A 190 1.84 5.93 18.12
CA SER A 190 1.66 7.38 18.00
C SER A 190 2.28 7.88 16.68
N LEU A 191 1.46 8.51 15.83
CA LEU A 191 1.90 9.13 14.59
C LEU A 191 1.81 10.66 14.68
N THR A 192 2.82 11.35 14.16
CA THR A 192 2.80 12.79 13.90
C THR A 192 2.28 13.01 12.48
N GLY A 193 0.97 13.17 12.33
CA GLY A 193 0.30 13.40 11.04
C GLY A 193 -0.15 12.11 10.33
N ALA A 194 -1.13 12.27 9.43
CA ALA A 194 -1.63 11.20 8.59
C ALA A 194 -0.56 10.76 7.57
N LYS A 195 -0.48 9.46 7.31
CA LYS A 195 0.48 8.84 6.39
C LYS A 195 -0.24 7.89 5.46
N GLY A 196 0.24 7.82 4.23
CA GLY A 196 -0.25 6.91 3.20
C GLY A 196 -0.87 7.66 2.03
N THR A 197 -1.53 6.90 1.17
CA THR A 197 -2.22 7.43 -0.01
C THR A 197 -3.70 7.56 0.28
N MET A 198 -4.26 8.78 0.21
CA MET A 198 -5.62 9.17 0.64
C MET A 198 -6.69 8.06 0.55
N ARG A 199 -6.85 7.44 -0.63
CA ARG A 199 -7.84 6.36 -0.89
C ARG A 199 -7.70 5.12 0.01
N TYR A 200 -6.49 4.80 0.45
CA TYR A 200 -6.13 3.57 1.18
C TYR A 200 -5.93 3.81 2.67
N ILE A 201 -5.95 5.06 3.14
CA ILE A 201 -5.68 5.39 4.54
C ILE A 201 -6.86 4.97 5.41
N ALA A 202 -6.55 4.32 6.53
CA ALA A 202 -7.54 3.89 7.51
C ALA A 202 -8.12 5.07 8.29
N PRO A 203 -9.42 5.05 8.63
CA PRO A 203 -10.10 6.19 9.26
C PRO A 203 -9.47 6.61 10.58
N GLU A 204 -8.92 5.68 11.37
CA GLU A 204 -8.26 5.97 12.64
C GLU A 204 -6.96 6.80 12.51
N LEU A 205 -6.40 6.96 11.30
CA LEU A 205 -5.27 7.87 11.08
C LEU A 205 -5.69 9.34 11.02
N PHE A 206 -6.98 9.63 10.80
CA PHE A 206 -7.54 10.99 10.77
C PHE A 206 -8.49 11.23 11.95
N TYR A 207 -9.32 10.24 12.26
CA TYR A 207 -10.36 10.30 13.28
C TYR A 207 -9.89 9.66 14.59
N LYS A 208 -9.36 10.47 15.50
CA LYS A 208 -8.83 10.01 16.81
C LYS A 208 -9.88 9.32 17.69
N ASN A 209 -11.17 9.56 17.45
CA ASN A 209 -12.29 8.93 18.16
C ASN A 209 -12.63 7.51 17.66
N VAL A 210 -12.11 7.08 16.50
CA VAL A 210 -12.38 5.75 15.92
C VAL A 210 -11.52 4.66 16.56
N GLY A 211 -10.34 4.99 17.05
CA GLY A 211 -9.45 4.06 17.75
C GLY A 211 -7.98 4.44 17.64
N GLY A 212 -7.11 3.63 18.27
CA GLY A 212 -5.65 3.79 18.15
C GLY A 212 -5.10 3.19 16.86
N VAL A 213 -4.10 3.85 16.26
CA VAL A 213 -3.43 3.37 15.05
C VAL A 213 -2.65 2.09 15.36
N SER A 214 -2.94 1.03 14.61
CA SER A 214 -2.36 -0.31 14.79
C SER A 214 -2.07 -0.98 13.45
N ASN A 215 -1.65 -2.23 13.48
CA ASN A 215 -1.53 -3.06 12.28
C ASN A 215 -2.83 -3.24 11.49
N LYS A 216 -3.98 -2.92 12.10
CA LYS A 216 -5.28 -2.88 11.44
C LYS A 216 -5.40 -1.77 10.39
N ALA A 217 -4.50 -0.78 10.39
CA ALA A 217 -4.43 0.21 9.33
C ALA A 217 -4.05 -0.43 7.99
N ASP A 218 -3.05 -1.33 7.97
CA ASP A 218 -2.66 -2.07 6.76
C ASP A 218 -3.76 -3.04 6.30
N VAL A 219 -4.49 -3.64 7.25
CA VAL A 219 -5.68 -4.47 6.95
C VAL A 219 -6.73 -3.63 6.21
N TYR A 220 -6.96 -2.40 6.68
CA TYR A 220 -7.86 -1.48 5.99
C TYR A 220 -7.31 -1.12 4.62
N SER A 221 -6.04 -0.78 4.45
CA SER A 221 -5.50 -0.49 3.10
C SER A 221 -5.67 -1.68 2.13
N PHE A 222 -5.57 -2.92 2.62
CA PHE A 222 -5.81 -4.13 1.84
C PHE A 222 -7.26 -4.25 1.32
N ARG A 223 -8.27 -3.69 2.01
CA ARG A 223 -9.68 -3.71 1.53
C ARG A 223 -9.82 -3.06 0.16
N MET A 224 -9.15 -1.92 -0.06
CA MET A 224 -9.26 -1.17 -1.31
C MET A 224 -8.59 -1.91 -2.43
N LEU A 225 -7.44 -2.52 -2.14
CA LEU A 225 -6.74 -3.36 -3.10
C LEU A 225 -7.65 -4.51 -3.56
N LEU A 226 -8.29 -5.23 -2.64
CA LEU A 226 -9.24 -6.30 -3.01
C LEU A 226 -10.43 -5.76 -3.82
N MET A 227 -11.04 -4.65 -3.39
CA MET A 227 -12.18 -4.05 -4.09
C MET A 227 -11.82 -3.62 -5.51
N GLU A 228 -10.62 -3.07 -5.73
CA GLU A 228 -10.15 -2.69 -7.06
C GLU A 228 -9.82 -3.90 -7.94
N MET A 229 -9.33 -5.00 -7.35
CA MET A 229 -9.10 -6.27 -8.07
C MET A 229 -10.41 -6.94 -8.50
N THR A 230 -11.46 -6.88 -7.67
CA THR A 230 -12.76 -7.49 -8.00
C THR A 230 -13.62 -6.62 -8.91
N SER A 231 -13.49 -5.30 -8.79
CA SER A 231 -14.19 -4.32 -9.61
C SER A 231 -13.43 -4.12 -10.92
N ARG A 232 -13.51 -5.07 -11.86
CA ARG A 232 -13.01 -4.82 -13.22
C ARG A 232 -13.72 -3.57 -13.73
N ARG A 233 -13.02 -2.42 -13.79
CA ARG A 233 -13.56 -1.08 -14.14
C ARG A 233 -14.21 -0.98 -15.53
N LYS A 234 -14.42 -2.09 -16.23
CA LYS A 234 -15.00 -2.14 -17.56
C LYS A 234 -16.53 -2.33 -17.57
N ASN A 235 -17.19 -2.80 -16.50
CA ASN A 235 -18.64 -3.11 -16.58
C ASN A 235 -19.51 -2.90 -15.33
N LEU A 236 -18.99 -2.38 -14.21
CA LEU A 236 -19.87 -1.95 -13.11
C LEU A 236 -20.39 -0.54 -13.42
N ASN A 237 -21.34 -0.46 -14.36
CA ASN A 237 -22.18 0.68 -14.73
C ASN A 237 -21.54 2.08 -14.73
N VAL A 238 -21.68 2.79 -15.84
CA VAL A 238 -21.44 4.24 -15.99
C VAL A 238 -22.15 5.09 -14.90
N ALA A 239 -23.14 4.53 -14.18
CA ALA A 239 -23.74 5.15 -12.99
C ALA A 239 -22.83 5.16 -11.73
N ALA A 240 -21.86 4.25 -11.62
CA ALA A 240 -20.88 4.20 -10.52
C ALA A 240 -19.71 5.18 -10.71
N GLU A 241 -19.61 5.83 -11.88
CA GLU A 241 -18.67 6.95 -12.09
C GLU A 241 -18.96 8.13 -11.15
N HIS A 242 -20.15 8.16 -10.53
CA HIS A 242 -20.60 9.21 -9.60
C HIS A 242 -21.01 8.69 -8.21
N THR A 243 -20.88 7.40 -7.91
CA THR A 243 -21.14 6.92 -6.53
C THR A 243 -19.88 7.13 -5.69
N CYS A 244 -19.93 8.12 -4.81
CA CYS A 244 -18.89 8.40 -3.82
C CYS A 244 -18.38 7.08 -3.19
N GLN A 245 -17.05 6.90 -3.15
CA GLN A 245 -16.35 5.70 -2.66
C GLN A 245 -16.77 5.30 -1.24
N ILE A 246 -17.43 6.19 -0.51
CA ILE A 246 -17.99 5.98 0.82
C ILE A 246 -19.25 5.09 0.76
N TYR A 247 -20.10 5.22 -0.26
CA TYR A 247 -21.35 4.45 -0.38
C TYR A 247 -21.18 3.11 -1.10
N PHE A 248 -20.18 3.02 -1.98
CA PHE A 248 -19.93 1.81 -2.78
C PHE A 248 -19.84 0.52 -1.93
N PRO A 249 -19.11 0.48 -0.79
CA PRO A 249 -19.06 -0.69 0.07
C PRO A 249 -20.42 -1.11 0.66
N SER A 250 -21.23 -0.13 1.08
CA SER A 250 -22.57 -0.41 1.62
C SER A 250 -23.50 -0.95 0.54
N TRP A 251 -23.41 -0.41 -0.68
CA TRP A 251 -24.19 -0.92 -1.81
C TRP A 251 -23.78 -2.35 -2.18
N VAL A 252 -22.48 -2.64 -2.28
CA VAL A 252 -21.95 -3.99 -2.53
C VAL A 252 -22.43 -4.98 -1.45
N TYR A 253 -22.46 -4.55 -0.19
CA TYR A 253 -22.98 -5.36 0.91
C TYR A 253 -24.45 -5.73 0.71
N ASP A 254 -25.30 -4.77 0.36
CA ASP A 254 -26.74 -5.00 0.17
C ASP A 254 -26.98 -5.95 -1.02
N GLN A 255 -26.26 -5.78 -2.13
CA GLN A 255 -26.35 -6.70 -3.28
C GLN A 255 -26.05 -8.15 -2.90
N LEU A 256 -24.97 -8.39 -2.15
CA LEU A 256 -24.62 -9.74 -1.68
C LEU A 256 -25.64 -10.32 -0.72
N LYS A 257 -26.18 -9.49 0.17
CA LYS A 257 -27.15 -9.92 1.18
C LYS A 257 -28.47 -10.32 0.54
N ASP A 258 -28.90 -9.59 -0.48
CA ASP A 258 -30.14 -9.84 -1.21
C ASP A 258 -30.02 -11.01 -2.20
N GLY A 259 -28.82 -11.61 -2.31
CA GLY A 259 -28.56 -12.75 -3.19
C GLY A 259 -28.40 -12.39 -4.66
N ASN A 260 -28.17 -11.11 -4.96
CA ASN A 260 -27.92 -10.66 -6.32
C ASN A 260 -26.49 -11.04 -6.73
N ASP A 261 -26.34 -11.71 -7.87
CA ASP A 261 -25.03 -12.03 -8.41
C ASP A 261 -24.43 -10.81 -9.12
N PHE A 262 -23.14 -10.57 -8.90
CA PHE A 262 -22.36 -9.55 -9.61
C PHE A 262 -21.94 -10.05 -11.00
N GLU A 263 -22.86 -10.69 -11.75
CA GLU A 263 -22.56 -11.28 -13.05
C GLU A 263 -21.94 -10.23 -13.97
N MET A 264 -20.64 -10.37 -14.23
CA MET A 264 -19.94 -9.55 -15.21
C MET A 264 -19.79 -10.35 -16.50
N GLY A 265 -20.86 -10.39 -17.30
CA GLY A 265 -20.85 -11.02 -18.62
C GLY A 265 -20.59 -12.53 -18.56
N ASP A 266 -19.72 -13.02 -19.46
CA ASP A 266 -19.42 -14.44 -19.70
C ASP A 266 -18.48 -15.05 -18.63
N GLU A 267 -18.77 -14.79 -17.35
CA GLU A 267 -17.97 -15.25 -16.21
C GLU A 267 -18.33 -16.70 -15.85
N THR A 268 -17.32 -17.53 -15.59
CA THR A 268 -17.55 -18.91 -15.12
C THR A 268 -18.03 -18.93 -13.67
N GLU A 269 -18.77 -19.99 -13.28
CA GLU A 269 -19.24 -20.17 -11.89
C GLU A 269 -18.07 -20.10 -10.88
N GLU A 270 -16.93 -20.70 -11.22
CA GLU A 270 -15.73 -20.67 -10.39
C GLU A 270 -15.16 -19.25 -10.22
N GLU A 271 -15.09 -18.47 -11.30
CA GLU A 271 -14.65 -17.08 -11.21
C GLU A 271 -15.60 -16.23 -10.35
N SER A 272 -16.92 -16.46 -10.46
CA SER A 272 -17.93 -15.81 -9.63
C SER A 272 -17.74 -16.14 -8.15
N ARG A 273 -17.51 -17.42 -7.81
CA ARG A 273 -17.21 -17.87 -6.44
C ARG A 273 -15.96 -17.19 -5.88
N ILE A 274 -14.89 -17.13 -6.67
CA ILE A 274 -13.63 -16.47 -6.29
C ILE A 274 -13.86 -14.97 -6.06
N ARG A 275 -14.58 -14.30 -6.97
CA ARG A 275 -14.92 -12.87 -6.86
C ARG A 275 -15.72 -12.61 -5.59
N LYS A 276 -16.77 -13.38 -5.35
CA LYS A 276 -17.63 -13.28 -4.15
C LYS A 276 -16.81 -13.46 -2.88
N LYS A 277 -15.91 -14.44 -2.83
CA LYS A 277 -14.95 -14.63 -1.72
C LYS A 277 -14.11 -13.38 -1.47
N MET A 278 -13.47 -12.84 -2.50
CA MET A 278 -12.63 -11.63 -2.37
C MET A 278 -13.44 -10.41 -1.92
N ILE A 279 -14.67 -10.24 -2.39
CA ILE A 279 -15.56 -9.16 -1.96
C ILE A 279 -15.91 -9.31 -0.48
N ILE A 280 -16.31 -10.49 -0.03
CA ILE A 280 -16.64 -10.73 1.40
C ILE A 280 -15.43 -10.42 2.28
N VAL A 281 -14.23 -10.88 1.91
CA VAL A 281 -13.00 -10.57 2.63
C VAL A 281 -12.77 -9.05 2.68
N SER A 282 -12.98 -8.34 1.56
CA SER A 282 -12.82 -6.88 1.52
C SER A 282 -13.80 -6.15 2.46
N LEU A 283 -15.03 -6.65 2.59
CA LEU A 283 -16.05 -6.11 3.50
C LEU A 283 -15.71 -6.36 4.97
N TRP A 284 -14.99 -7.44 5.30
CA TRP A 284 -14.43 -7.62 6.64
C TRP A 284 -13.29 -6.63 6.92
N CYS A 285 -12.46 -6.33 5.92
CA CYS A 285 -11.31 -5.44 6.09
C CYS A 285 -11.69 -3.94 6.15
N ILE A 286 -12.84 -3.52 5.61
CA ILE A 286 -13.26 -2.10 5.58
C ILE A 286 -13.87 -1.59 6.89
N GLN A 287 -14.14 -2.45 7.88
CA GLN A 287 -14.89 -2.04 9.07
C GLN A 287 -14.32 -0.78 9.72
N MET A 288 -15.20 0.16 10.11
CA MET A 288 -14.81 1.48 10.61
C MET A 288 -13.92 1.35 11.85
N ASN A 289 -14.36 0.57 12.84
CA ASN A 289 -13.57 0.28 14.04
C ASN A 289 -12.44 -0.72 13.70
N PRO A 290 -11.17 -0.39 14.01
CA PRO A 290 -10.03 -1.28 13.79
C PRO A 290 -10.18 -2.65 14.47
N SER A 291 -10.90 -2.71 15.59
CA SER A 291 -11.10 -3.94 16.37
C SER A 291 -11.96 -4.96 15.64
N ASP A 292 -12.90 -4.51 14.81
CA ASP A 292 -13.84 -5.35 14.05
C ASP A 292 -13.19 -5.93 12.78
N ARG A 293 -12.06 -5.38 12.35
CA ARG A 293 -11.28 -5.91 11.22
C ARG A 293 -10.58 -7.21 11.62
N PRO A 294 -10.52 -8.22 10.75
CA PRO A 294 -9.78 -9.45 11.02
C PRO A 294 -8.27 -9.19 11.14
N THR A 295 -7.54 -10.15 11.71
CA THR A 295 -6.08 -10.16 11.59
C THR A 295 -5.68 -10.59 10.18
N MET A 296 -4.49 -10.21 9.70
CA MET A 296 -4.02 -10.68 8.39
C MET A 296 -3.87 -12.20 8.31
N ASN A 297 -3.59 -12.88 9.41
CA ASN A 297 -3.63 -14.35 9.44
C ASN A 297 -5.03 -14.87 9.14
N LYS A 298 -6.07 -14.27 9.74
CA LYS A 298 -7.45 -14.64 9.45
C LYS A 298 -7.85 -14.32 8.01
N VAL A 299 -7.37 -13.20 7.46
CA VAL A 299 -7.58 -12.84 6.05
C VAL A 299 -6.98 -13.90 5.12
N LYS A 300 -5.78 -14.41 5.40
CA LYS A 300 -5.17 -15.52 4.64
C LYS A 300 -6.05 -16.76 4.65
N GLU A 301 -6.50 -17.19 5.84
CA GLU A 301 -7.39 -18.35 5.99
C GLU A 301 -8.68 -18.18 5.19
N MET A 302 -9.26 -16.98 5.19
CA MET A 302 -10.49 -16.68 4.44
C MET A 302 -10.28 -16.71 2.92
N LEU A 303 -9.12 -16.27 2.42
CA LEU A 303 -8.79 -16.30 0.99
C LEU A 303 -8.46 -17.72 0.50
N GLU A 304 -7.84 -18.53 1.35
CA GLU A 304 -7.50 -19.94 1.06
C GLU A 304 -8.71 -20.86 1.13
N GLY A 305 -9.65 -20.59 2.04
CA GLY A 305 -10.85 -21.37 2.23
C GLY A 305 -11.91 -21.22 1.14
N GLU A 306 -12.98 -22.01 1.29
CA GLU A 306 -14.17 -21.99 0.44
C GLU A 306 -15.08 -20.81 0.77
N VAL A 307 -15.75 -20.26 -0.25
CA VAL A 307 -16.64 -19.10 -0.09
C VAL A 307 -17.84 -19.41 0.83
N GLU A 308 -18.34 -20.65 0.83
CA GLU A 308 -19.44 -21.12 1.69
C GLU A 308 -19.10 -21.07 3.18
N SER A 309 -17.81 -21.13 3.51
CA SER A 309 -17.36 -21.06 4.91
C SER A 309 -17.33 -19.64 5.46
N LEU A 310 -17.48 -18.63 4.59
CA LEU A 310 -17.40 -17.23 4.96
C LEU A 310 -18.76 -16.71 5.43
N GLN A 311 -18.74 -16.01 6.56
CA GLN A 311 -19.89 -15.25 7.05
C GLN A 311 -19.84 -13.82 6.51
N MET A 312 -21.00 -13.23 6.27
CA MET A 312 -21.09 -11.80 5.98
C MET A 312 -20.67 -10.99 7.22
N PRO A 313 -19.83 -9.95 7.06
CA PRO A 313 -19.49 -9.04 8.14
C PRO A 313 -20.70 -8.20 8.58
N PRO A 314 -20.59 -7.40 9.65
CA PRO A 314 -21.51 -6.28 9.86
C PRO A 314 -21.52 -5.36 8.63
N LYS A 315 -22.68 -4.77 8.34
CA LYS A 315 -22.82 -3.78 7.27
C LYS A 315 -21.83 -2.63 7.52
N PRO A 316 -20.94 -2.29 6.57
CA PRO A 316 -19.99 -1.20 6.75
C PRO A 316 -20.73 0.11 7.07
N PHE A 317 -20.36 0.76 8.18
CA PHE A 317 -20.89 2.07 8.52
C PHE A 317 -20.29 3.14 7.60
N VAL A 318 -21.16 3.91 6.96
CA VAL A 318 -20.84 5.18 6.29
C VAL A 318 -20.54 6.21 7.39
N CYS A 319 -19.50 7.03 7.20
CA CYS A 319 -18.97 7.99 8.17
C CYS A 319 -20.07 8.72 8.98
N PRO A 320 -19.92 8.91 10.31
CA PRO A 320 -20.75 9.84 11.05
C PRO A 320 -20.59 11.25 10.46
N GLN A 321 -21.68 11.97 10.27
CA GLN A 321 -21.65 13.41 10.09
C GLN A 321 -20.90 14.02 11.28
N VAL A 322 -19.76 14.67 11.04
CA VAL A 322 -19.07 15.41 12.09
C VAL A 322 -19.85 16.71 12.27
N GLU A 323 -20.68 16.80 13.30
CA GLU A 323 -21.07 18.12 13.79
C GLU A 323 -19.79 18.81 14.30
N PRO A 324 -19.44 20.00 13.79
CA PRO A 324 -18.33 20.75 14.33
C PRO A 324 -18.60 20.99 15.82
N VAL A 325 -17.61 20.71 16.65
CA VAL A 325 -17.68 21.02 18.07
C VAL A 325 -17.81 22.54 18.19
N ASN A 326 -19.03 23.01 18.51
CA ASN A 326 -19.25 24.40 18.89
C ASN A 326 -18.57 24.62 20.24
N ASP A 327 -17.44 25.34 20.23
CA ASP A 327 -16.81 25.86 21.43
C ASP A 327 -17.63 27.05 21.97
N GLU A 328 -18.77 26.75 22.59
CA GLU A 328 -19.57 27.72 23.34
C GLU A 328 -19.17 27.67 24.83
N GLY A 329 -18.13 28.45 25.15
CA GLY A 329 -18.15 29.36 26.30
C GLY A 329 -17.96 28.79 27.71
N LEU A 330 -16.70 28.76 28.17
CA LEU A 330 -16.37 29.15 29.54
C LEU A 330 -15.56 30.46 29.54
N LYS A 331 -16.26 31.57 29.80
CA LYS A 331 -15.66 32.85 30.16
C LYS A 331 -15.15 32.80 31.60
N SER A 332 -13.84 32.87 31.79
CA SER A 332 -13.27 33.55 32.96
C SER A 332 -11.86 34.08 32.67
N ASN A 333 -11.69 35.38 32.88
CA ASN A 333 -10.54 36.23 32.58
C ASN A 333 -9.18 35.71 33.09
N SER A 334 -8.17 35.70 32.21
CA SER A 334 -6.87 36.36 32.48
C SER A 334 -6.01 36.42 31.21
N ARG A 335 -5.33 37.57 31.03
CA ARG A 335 -4.43 37.86 29.90
C ARG A 335 -3.25 36.89 29.86
N CYS A 336 -2.91 36.38 28.67
CA CYS A 336 -1.63 36.67 27.98
C CYS A 336 -1.46 35.84 26.68
N SER A 337 -1.20 36.58 25.59
CA SER A 337 -0.40 36.28 24.40
C SER A 337 -0.55 34.95 23.64
N ALA A 338 -1.06 35.05 22.41
CA ALA A 338 -0.87 34.07 21.34
C ALA A 338 0.60 33.98 20.88
N PRO A 339 0.99 32.91 20.17
CA PRO A 339 1.11 33.07 18.72
C PRO A 339 0.26 32.06 17.93
N ALA A 340 -0.04 32.47 16.70
CA ALA A 340 -0.98 31.88 15.78
C ALA A 340 -0.64 30.45 15.33
N SER A 341 -1.67 29.63 15.18
CA SER A 341 -1.71 28.48 14.30
C SER A 341 -3.10 28.38 13.68
N ASN A 342 -3.23 28.89 12.45
CA ASN A 342 -4.27 28.46 11.51
C ASN A 342 -3.59 27.44 10.59
N ASP A 343 -4.23 26.28 10.38
CA ASP A 343 -4.49 25.71 9.03
C ASP A 343 -5.15 24.32 9.00
N ASP A 344 -5.42 23.66 10.13
CA ASP A 344 -5.96 22.28 10.07
C ASP A 344 -7.47 22.21 9.73
N SER A 345 -8.18 23.34 9.67
CA SER A 345 -9.64 23.37 9.47
C SER A 345 -10.07 23.52 8.02
N GLU A 346 -9.26 24.12 7.14
CA GLU A 346 -9.64 24.32 5.73
C GLU A 346 -9.48 23.02 4.91
N GLU A 347 -8.51 22.17 5.25
CA GLU A 347 -8.26 20.89 4.57
C GLU A 347 -9.41 19.87 4.80
N ILE A 348 -10.17 19.99 5.90
CA ILE A 348 -11.32 19.11 6.21
C ILE A 348 -12.56 19.49 5.39
N THR A 349 -12.75 20.77 5.09
CA THR A 349 -13.88 21.23 4.27
C THR A 349 -13.73 20.85 2.80
N GLU A 350 -12.52 20.87 2.25
CA GLU A 350 -12.27 20.38 0.88
C GLU A 350 -12.54 18.86 0.74
N ILE A 351 -12.39 18.07 1.82
CA ILE A 351 -12.67 16.61 1.84
C ILE A 351 -14.16 16.30 1.61
N ILE A 352 -15.06 17.20 2.00
CA ILE A 352 -16.51 17.02 1.85
C ILE A 352 -16.99 17.51 0.48
N GLU A 353 -16.39 18.59 -0.04
CA GLU A 353 -16.85 19.23 -1.28
C GLU A 353 -16.29 18.62 -2.57
N SER A 354 -15.24 17.79 -2.50
CA SER A 354 -14.69 17.09 -3.68
C SER A 354 -15.32 15.71 -3.96
N CYS A 355 -16.47 15.39 -3.36
CA CYS A 355 -17.21 14.12 -3.56
C CYS A 355 -18.36 14.25 -4.55
#